data_AF-A0A3D1E7S3-F1
#
_entry.id   AF-A0A3D1E7S3-F1
#
_cell.length_a   1.000
_cell.length_b   1.000
_cell.length_c   1.000
_cell.angle_alpha   90.00
_cell.angle_beta   90.00
_cell.angle_gamma   90.00
#
_symmetry.space_group_name_H-M   'P 1'
#
loop_
_entity.id
_entity.type
_entity.pdbx_description
1 polymer ?
#
loop_
_entity_poly.entity_id
_entity_poly.type
_entity_poly.pdbx_seq_one_letter_code
_entity_poly.pdbx_strand_id
1 'polypeptide(L)'
;MKQYLTFLPNTLTLGNLAMGILAILALFDDRPLWAVSFLLAAMVLDFFDGFAARWLGVSGDLGKQLDSLADMVSFGVVPTIWLLLALKKTCFCVYTNDADSI
;
A
#
# COMPACT_ATOMS: atom_id res chain seq x y z
N MET A 1 -23.67 -11.49 -20.10
CA MET A 1 -22.30 -11.46 -20.67
C MET A 1 -21.45 -10.25 -20.22
N LYS A 2 -21.84 -9.44 -19.22
CA LYS A 2 -21.03 -8.28 -18.75
C LYS A 2 -20.07 -8.58 -17.58
N GLN A 3 -20.22 -9.71 -16.88
CA GLN A 3 -19.49 -10.02 -15.64
C GLN A 3 -17.98 -10.31 -15.82
N TYR A 4 -17.55 -10.88 -16.96
CA TYR A 4 -16.13 -11.20 -17.18
C TYR A 4 -15.26 -9.96 -17.39
N LEU A 5 -15.82 -8.87 -17.93
CA LEU A 5 -15.06 -7.62 -18.14
C LEU A 5 -14.84 -6.84 -16.85
N THR A 6 -15.69 -7.02 -15.84
CA THR A 6 -15.53 -6.37 -14.51
C THR A 6 -14.48 -7.07 -13.65
N PHE A 7 -14.09 -8.30 -13.98
CA PHE A 7 -13.05 -9.03 -13.24
C PHE A 7 -11.66 -8.43 -13.42
N LEU A 8 -11.37 -7.89 -14.62
CA LEU A 8 -10.04 -7.35 -14.96
C LEU A 8 -9.62 -6.17 -14.06
N PRO A 9 -10.43 -5.10 -13.90
CA PRO A 9 -10.08 -4.02 -12.99
C PRO A 9 -10.01 -4.51 -11.53
N ASN A 10 -10.95 -5.34 -11.09
CA ASN A 10 -10.96 -5.83 -9.70
C ASN A 10 -9.70 -6.64 -9.34
N THR A 11 -9.14 -7.41 -10.28
CA THR A 11 -7.88 -8.14 -10.05
C THR A 11 -6.67 -7.23 -9.96
N LEU A 12 -6.68 -6.11 -10.68
CA LEU A 12 -5.62 -5.11 -10.60
C LEU A 12 -5.67 -4.35 -9.27
N THR A 13 -6.89 -4.02 -8.79
CA THR A 13 -7.11 -3.40 -7.47
C THR A 13 -6.69 -4.32 -6.33
N LEU A 14 -7.00 -5.63 -6.44
CA LEU A 14 -6.48 -6.64 -5.51
C LEU A 14 -4.95 -6.74 -5.56
N GLY A 15 -4.36 -6.49 -6.74
CA GLY A 15 -2.92 -6.36 -6.91
C GLY A 15 -2.34 -5.16 -6.16
N ASN A 16 -2.96 -3.98 -6.25
CA ASN A 16 -2.60 -2.80 -5.45
C ASN A 16 -2.64 -3.15 -3.95
N LEU A 17 -3.76 -3.71 -3.48
CA LEU A 17 -3.92 -4.12 -2.08
C LEU A 17 -2.83 -5.11 -1.63
N ALA A 18 -2.52 -6.11 -2.46
CA ALA A 18 -1.47 -7.09 -2.16
C ALA A 18 -0.09 -6.44 -2.05
N MET A 19 0.24 -5.50 -2.94
CA MET A 19 1.48 -4.72 -2.87
C MET A 19 1.53 -3.85 -1.61
N GLY A 20 0.41 -3.23 -1.21
CA GLY A 20 0.30 -2.49 0.05
C GLY A 20 0.61 -3.38 1.26
N ILE A 21 0.07 -4.60 1.32
CA ILE A 21 0.36 -5.55 2.39
C ILE A 21 1.83 -5.98 2.39
N LEU A 22 2.41 -6.27 1.21
CA LEU A 22 3.83 -6.61 1.09
C LEU A 22 4.73 -5.46 1.54
N ALA A 23 4.34 -4.20 1.28
CA ALA A 23 5.05 -3.04 1.76
C ALA A 23 5.05 -2.97 3.29
N ILE A 24 3.91 -3.26 3.93
CA ILE A 24 3.81 -3.34 5.40
C ILE A 24 4.74 -4.42 5.95
N LEU A 25 4.74 -5.62 5.36
CA LEU A 25 5.62 -6.71 5.79
C LEU A 25 7.10 -6.32 5.65
N ALA A 26 7.48 -5.69 4.54
CA ALA A 26 8.85 -5.22 4.33
C ALA A 26 9.28 -4.14 5.35
N LEU A 27 8.35 -3.30 5.82
CA LEU A 27 8.63 -2.34 6.89
C LEU A 27 8.91 -3.04 8.24
N PHE A 28 8.14 -4.09 8.56
CA PHE A 28 8.36 -4.88 9.78
C PHE A 28 9.66 -5.68 9.73
N ASP A 29 10.10 -6.10 8.54
CA ASP A 29 11.39 -6.77 8.32
C ASP A 29 12.60 -5.80 8.27
N ASP A 30 12.42 -4.52 8.64
CA ASP A 30 13.46 -3.48 8.61
C ASP A 30 14.06 -3.26 7.19
N ARG A 31 13.24 -3.48 6.15
CA ARG A 31 13.60 -3.36 4.72
C ARG A 31 12.85 -2.20 4.03
N PRO A 32 13.11 -0.93 4.39
CA PRO A 32 12.33 0.21 3.90
C PRO A 32 12.45 0.43 2.38
N LEU A 33 13.59 0.09 1.76
CA LEU A 33 13.75 0.21 0.29
C LEU A 33 12.81 -0.73 -0.47
N TRP A 34 12.58 -1.94 0.05
CA TRP A 34 11.63 -2.89 -0.52
C TRP A 34 10.20 -2.42 -0.31
N ALA A 35 9.88 -1.86 0.86
CA ALA A 35 8.58 -1.28 1.14
C ALA A 35 8.22 -0.15 0.16
N VAL A 36 9.16 0.77 -0.11
CA VAL A 36 8.97 1.83 -1.11
C VAL A 36 8.76 1.25 -2.50
N SER A 37 9.52 0.22 -2.87
CA SER A 37 9.40 -0.43 -4.18
C SER A 37 8.01 -1.06 -4.38
N PHE A 38 7.49 -1.74 -3.34
CA PHE A 38 6.13 -2.28 -3.36
C PHE A 38 5.07 -1.18 -3.39
N LEU A 39 5.25 -0.09 -2.65
CA LEU A 39 4.33 1.03 -2.67
C LEU A 39 4.27 1.73 -4.04
N LEU A 40 5.41 1.86 -4.73
CA LEU A 40 5.46 2.36 -6.10
C LEU A 40 4.76 1.39 -7.07
N ALA A 41 4.95 0.09 -6.90
CA ALA A 41 4.23 -0.92 -7.70
C ALA A 41 2.70 -0.85 -7.47
N ALA A 42 2.26 -0.66 -6.21
CA ALA A 42 0.86 -0.41 -5.86
C ALA A 42 0.27 0.78 -6.62
N MET A 43 0.99 1.92 -6.61
CA MET A 43 0.57 3.14 -7.32
C MET A 43 0.45 2.94 -8.83
N VAL A 44 1.35 2.15 -9.43
CA VAL A 44 1.26 1.82 -10.85
C VAL A 44 0.02 0.96 -11.14
N LEU A 45 -0.26 -0.04 -10.29
CA LEU A 45 -1.44 -0.92 -10.45
C LEU A 45 -2.76 -0.16 -10.31
N ASP A 46 -2.83 0.79 -9.38
CA ASP A 46 -3.95 1.72 -9.18
C ASP A 46 -4.19 2.63 -10.39
N PHE A 47 -3.11 3.11 -11.01
CA PHE A 47 -3.26 3.85 -12.26
C PHE A 47 -3.84 2.98 -13.38
N PHE A 48 -3.44 1.71 -13.45
CA PHE A 48 -3.91 0.78 -14.47
C PHE A 48 -5.35 0.31 -14.26
N ASP A 49 -5.80 0.09 -13.02
CA ASP A 49 -7.19 -0.33 -12.75
C ASP A 49 -8.20 0.80 -13.03
N GLY A 50 -7.85 2.04 -12.69
CA GLY A 50 -8.64 3.23 -13.00
C GLY A 50 -8.68 3.51 -14.50
N PHE A 51 -7.59 3.26 -15.22
CA PHE A 51 -7.57 3.31 -16.68
C PHE A 51 -8.47 2.23 -17.29
N ALA A 52 -8.34 0.97 -16.84
CA ALA A 52 -9.14 -0.15 -17.33
C ALA A 52 -10.65 0.05 -17.05
N ALA A 53 -11.01 0.56 -15.87
CA ALA A 53 -12.39 0.83 -15.50
C ALA A 53 -13.03 1.91 -16.40
N ARG A 54 -12.29 2.96 -16.75
CA ARG A 54 -12.75 4.01 -17.68
C ARG A 54 -12.89 3.50 -19.10
N TRP A 55 -11.94 2.68 -19.56
CA TRP A 55 -11.95 2.13 -20.92
C TRP A 55 -13.08 1.12 -21.14
N LEU A 56 -13.40 0.32 -20.12
CA LEU A 56 -14.45 -0.69 -20.20
C LEU A 56 -15.85 -0.12 -19.95
N GLY A 57 -15.98 1.08 -19.36
CA GLY A 57 -17.27 1.67 -19.03
C GLY A 57 -18.11 0.84 -18.06
N VAL A 58 -17.47 -0.10 -17.34
CA VAL A 58 -18.10 -1.00 -16.37
C VAL A 58 -17.50 -0.73 -15.00
N SER A 59 -18.01 0.30 -14.32
CA SER A 59 -17.68 0.57 -12.92
C SER A 59 -18.77 -0.01 -12.02
N GLY A 60 -18.57 -1.23 -11.52
CA GLY A 60 -19.45 -1.80 -10.50
C GLY A 60 -19.21 -1.15 -9.13
N ASP A 61 -20.24 -1.04 -8.29
CA ASP A 61 -20.13 -0.45 -6.95
C ASP A 61 -19.11 -1.19 -6.06
N LEU A 62 -18.95 -2.50 -6.25
CA LEU A 62 -17.97 -3.32 -5.55
C LEU A 62 -16.53 -2.92 -5.92
N GLY A 63 -16.24 -2.65 -7.18
CA GLY A 63 -14.90 -2.27 -7.64
C GLY A 63 -14.47 -0.94 -7.03
N LYS A 64 -15.39 0.04 -6.95
CA LYS A 64 -15.15 1.33 -6.29
C LYS A 64 -14.85 1.19 -4.80
N GLN A 65 -15.53 0.29 -4.09
CA GLN A 65 -15.26 0.04 -2.67
C GLN A 65 -13.90 -0.63 -2.47
N LEU A 66 -13.53 -1.56 -3.36
CA LEU A 66 -12.20 -2.19 -3.33
C LEU A 66 -11.07 -1.20 -3.62
N ASP A 67 -11.28 -0.30 -4.58
CA ASP A 67 -10.36 0.78 -4.95
C ASP A 67 -10.06 1.67 -3.75
N SER A 68 -11.11 2.17 -3.11
CA SER A 68 -10.99 2.96 -1.88
C SER A 68 -10.32 2.20 -0.72
N LEU A 69 -10.55 0.88 -0.61
CA LEU A 69 -9.90 0.05 0.41
C LEU A 69 -8.40 -0.14 0.12
N ALA A 70 -8.05 -0.40 -1.14
CA ALA A 70 -6.67 -0.54 -1.58
C ALA A 70 -5.89 0.77 -1.36
N ASP A 71 -6.48 1.90 -1.75
CA ASP A 71 -5.93 3.25 -1.51
C ASP A 71 -5.69 3.53 -0.03
N MET A 72 -6.65 3.19 0.83
CA MET A 72 -6.50 3.37 2.28
C MET A 72 -5.32 2.57 2.82
N VAL A 73 -5.11 1.33 2.35
CA VAL A 73 -4.00 0.50 2.80
C VAL A 73 -2.67 1.02 2.27
N SER A 74 -2.57 1.24 0.95
CA SER A 74 -1.33 1.65 0.30
C SER A 74 -0.91 3.07 0.70
N PHE A 75 -1.82 4.04 0.68
CA PHE A 75 -1.48 5.46 0.91
C PHE A 75 -1.85 5.97 2.32
N GLY A 76 -2.67 5.25 3.08
CA GLY A 76 -2.96 5.57 4.47
C GLY A 76 -2.11 4.77 5.45
N VAL A 77 -2.23 3.44 5.40
CA VAL A 77 -1.67 2.55 6.42
C VAL A 77 -0.15 2.40 6.29
N VAL A 78 0.38 2.12 5.10
CA VAL A 78 1.82 1.95 4.87
C VAL A 78 2.65 3.15 5.37
N PRO A 79 2.37 4.42 4.96
CA PRO A 79 3.16 5.56 5.43
C PRO A 79 3.02 5.80 6.94
N THR A 80 1.83 5.54 7.51
CA THR A 80 1.61 5.66 8.96
C THR A 80 2.47 4.67 9.75
N ILE A 81 2.53 3.41 9.31
CA ILE A 81 3.37 2.39 9.93
C ILE A 81 4.84 2.76 9.81
N TRP A 82 5.28 3.24 8.64
CA TRP A 82 6.65 3.67 8.47
C TRP A 82 7.03 4.79 9.44
N LEU A 83 6.18 5.83 9.56
CA LEU A 83 6.41 6.92 10.51
C LEU A 83 6.50 6.39 11.95
N LEU A 84 5.59 5.51 12.37
CA LEU A 84 5.58 4.93 13.71
C LEU A 84 6.87 4.14 14.00
N LEU A 85 7.31 3.30 13.06
CA LEU A 85 8.55 2.52 13.18
C LEU A 85 9.78 3.44 13.24
N ALA A 86 9.82 4.47 12.41
CA ALA A 86 10.90 5.45 12.40
C ALA A 86 10.99 6.23 13.73
N LEU A 87 9.84 6.65 14.27
CA LEU A 87 9.76 7.30 15.58
C LEU A 87 10.24 6.38 16.71
N LYS A 88 9.81 5.12 16.70
CA LYS A 88 10.25 4.13 17.70
C LYS A 88 11.77 3.90 17.64
N LYS A 89 12.34 3.80 16.44
CA LYS A 89 13.78 3.63 16.22
C LYS A 89 14.57 4.84 16.73
N THR A 90 14.07 6.04 16.44
CA THR A 90 14.70 7.30 16.88
C THR A 90 14.63 7.45 18.40
N CYS A 91 13.46 7.24 19.01
CA CYS A 91 13.28 7.34 20.46
C CYS A 91 14.15 6.33 21.22
N PHE A 92 14.25 5.09 20.73
CA PHE A 92 15.12 4.09 21.33
C PHE A 92 16.60 4.50 21.26
N CYS A 93 17.10 4.96 20.10
CA CYS A 93 18.46 5.45 19.98
C CYS A 93 18.75 6.66 20.88
N VAL A 94 17.80 7.59 21.04
CA VAL A 94 17.97 8.74 21.96
C VAL A 94 18.17 8.24 23.40
N TYR A 95 17.34 7.31 23.86
CA TYR A 95 17.46 6.75 25.21
C TYR A 95 18.80 6.03 25.47
N THR A 96 19.36 5.32 24.48
CA THR A 96 20.66 4.65 24.68
C THR A 96 21.81 5.65 24.75
N ASN A 97 21.77 6.73 23.95
CA ASN A 97 22.83 7.75 23.95
C ASN A 97 22.90 8.50 25.28
N ASP A 98 21.76 8.71 25.96
CA ASP A 98 21.75 9.32 27.30
C ASP A 98 22.25 8.35 28.38
N ALA A 99 21.98 7.04 28.26
CA ALA A 99 22.40 6.03 29.24
C ALA A 99 23.92 5.75 29.22
N ASP A 100 24.58 5.90 28.07
CA ASP A 100 26.04 5.73 27.93
C ASP A 100 26.85 6.97 28.37
N SER A 101 26.17 8.05 28.79
CA SER A 101 26.79 9.31 29.22
C SER A 101 26.86 9.50 30.75
N ILE A 102 26.54 8.46 31.52
CA ILE A 102 26.64 8.40 33.00
C ILE A 102 27.69 7.36 33.42
#